data_AF-A0A7S7P4B2-F1
#
_entry.id   AF-A0A7S7P4B2-F1
#
_cell.length_a   1.000
_cell.length_b   1.000
_cell.length_c   1.000
_cell.angle_alpha   90.00
_cell.angle_beta   90.00
_cell.angle_gamma   90.00
#
_symmetry.space_group_name_H-M   'P 1'
#
loop_
_entity.id
_entity.type
_entity.pdbx_description
1 polymer ?
#
loop_
_entity_poly.entity_id
_entity_poly.type
_entity_poly.pdbx_seq_one_letter_code
_entity_poly.pdbx_strand_id
1 'polypeptide(L)'
;MTPEARRAASESWLREHGVPINPLLPMIEDEPDVGLRSEDALWRRLVALWGVVGRATLRRNAYFKDYFSVGERRSWLSADEAAFLFTDTPDERELVRFSWRLEAMFFLAWCGGLVDELPLPLHPSSVEAVLPLYPHDLGEATMLRQALRLRSKAEILDWSDRLYRLHWAVRDAQLNGHAPPPGIDPGMVLEWHHAANWMTRYEQEDDWDAVGTDT
;
A
#
# COMPACT_ATOMS: atom_id res chain seq x y z
N MET A 1 6.53 20.83 -1.85
CA MET A 1 7.72 21.08 -2.71
C MET A 1 7.24 21.16 -4.15
N THR A 2 7.91 21.87 -5.07
CA THR A 2 7.49 21.84 -6.49
C THR A 2 7.71 20.44 -7.09
N PRO A 3 7.01 20.06 -8.17
CA PRO A 3 7.23 18.78 -8.84
C PRO A 3 8.68 18.56 -9.29
N GLU A 4 9.37 19.60 -9.77
CA GLU A 4 10.77 19.51 -10.17
C GLU A 4 11.70 19.25 -8.99
N ALA A 5 11.47 19.93 -7.86
CA ALA A 5 12.25 19.73 -6.65
C ALA A 5 12.02 18.33 -6.07
N ARG A 6 10.78 17.83 -6.11
CA ARG A 6 10.44 16.47 -5.70
C ARG A 6 11.13 15.43 -6.55
N ARG A 7 11.05 15.54 -7.88
CA ARG A 7 11.78 14.67 -8.81
C ARG A 7 13.28 14.67 -8.50
N ALA A 8 13.89 15.85 -8.36
CA ALA A 8 15.32 15.95 -8.11
C ALA A 8 15.72 15.27 -6.79
N ALA A 9 14.92 15.43 -5.73
CA ALA A 9 15.14 14.77 -4.45
C ALA A 9 14.99 13.24 -4.55
N SER A 10 13.94 12.76 -5.23
CA SER A 10 13.74 11.33 -5.46
C SER A 10 14.88 10.71 -6.26
N GLU A 11 15.32 11.36 -7.34
CA GLU A 11 16.44 10.89 -8.13
C GLU A 11 17.77 10.90 -7.36
N SER A 12 18.00 11.90 -6.49
CA SER A 12 19.18 11.89 -5.61
C SER A 12 19.15 10.69 -4.67
N TRP A 13 18.02 10.48 -4.00
CA TRP A 13 17.82 9.35 -3.10
C TRP A 13 17.98 8.01 -3.82
N LEU A 14 17.44 7.85 -5.02
CA LEU A 14 17.59 6.63 -5.82
C LEU A 14 19.06 6.37 -6.21
N ARG A 15 19.81 7.41 -6.63
CA ARG A 15 21.25 7.29 -6.95
C ARG A 15 22.07 6.86 -5.74
N GLU A 16 21.79 7.43 -4.56
CA GLU A 16 22.45 7.08 -3.30
C GLU A 16 22.28 5.58 -2.95
N HIS A 17 21.18 4.97 -3.39
CA HIS A 17 20.88 3.56 -3.18
C HIS A 17 21.18 2.67 -4.40
N GLY A 18 21.92 3.19 -5.39
CA GLY A 18 22.33 2.41 -6.56
C GLY A 18 21.20 2.04 -7.53
N VAL A 19 20.07 2.75 -7.48
CA VAL A 19 18.95 2.52 -8.38
C VAL A 19 19.12 3.33 -9.68
N PRO A 20 18.97 2.71 -10.86
CA PRO A 20 18.99 3.43 -12.14
C PRO A 20 17.92 4.51 -12.23
N ILE A 21 18.24 5.61 -12.91
CA ILE A 21 17.33 6.75 -13.11
C ILE A 21 16.91 6.85 -14.57
N ASN A 22 15.61 7.02 -14.81
CA ASN A 22 15.09 7.49 -16.08
C ASN A 22 14.75 8.99 -16.01
N PRO A 23 15.56 9.87 -16.62
CA PRO A 23 15.31 11.31 -16.60
C PRO A 23 14.11 11.74 -17.46
N LEU A 24 13.58 10.83 -18.30
CA LEU A 24 12.43 11.07 -19.17
C LEU A 24 11.10 10.68 -18.52
N LEU A 25 11.11 10.09 -17.32
CA LEU A 25 9.88 9.84 -16.58
C LEU A 25 9.14 11.16 -16.33
N PRO A 26 7.83 11.23 -16.64
CA PRO A 26 7.00 12.36 -16.26
C PRO A 26 7.10 12.69 -14.77
N MET A 27 6.83 13.95 -14.45
CA MET A 27 6.65 14.34 -13.06
C MET A 27 5.23 14.00 -12.65
N ILE A 28 5.05 13.57 -11.39
CA ILE A 28 3.71 13.50 -10.81
C ILE A 28 3.15 14.92 -10.62
N GLU A 29 1.84 15.01 -10.45
CA GLU A 29 1.12 16.27 -10.26
C GLU A 29 1.60 17.05 -9.02
N ASP A 30 1.37 18.36 -9.06
CA ASP A 30 1.70 19.24 -7.95
C ASP A 30 0.69 19.08 -6.80
N GLU A 31 1.12 19.48 -5.60
CA GLU A 31 0.36 19.39 -4.36
C GLU A 31 -1.07 19.99 -4.40
N PRO A 32 -1.33 21.12 -5.12
CA PRO A 32 -2.66 21.68 -5.28
C PRO A 32 -3.61 20.80 -6.11
N ASP A 33 -3.07 20.04 -7.07
CA ASP A 33 -3.84 19.27 -8.04
C ASP A 33 -4.15 17.85 -7.53
N VAL A 34 -3.47 17.41 -6.47
CA VAL A 34 -3.66 16.08 -5.88
C VAL A 34 -4.59 16.13 -4.67
N GLY A 35 -5.68 15.36 -4.73
CA GLY A 35 -6.56 15.11 -3.60
C GLY A 35 -6.16 13.83 -2.86
N LEU A 36 -5.97 13.92 -1.53
CA LEU A 36 -5.80 12.71 -0.73
C LEU A 36 -7.14 12.05 -0.41
N ARG A 37 -7.12 10.74 -0.20
CA ARG A 37 -8.18 10.03 0.52
C ARG A 37 -8.30 10.58 1.96
N SER A 38 -9.50 10.55 2.52
CA SER A 38 -9.75 11.00 3.89
C SER A 38 -9.23 9.98 4.92
N GLU A 39 -9.07 10.41 6.18
CA GLU A 39 -8.76 9.50 7.29
C GLU A 39 -9.79 8.37 7.44
N ASP A 40 -11.07 8.66 7.18
CA ASP A 40 -12.13 7.64 7.27
C ASP A 40 -12.00 6.58 6.15
N ALA A 41 -11.65 7.00 4.93
CA ALA A 41 -11.37 6.09 3.84
C ALA A 41 -10.12 5.24 4.14
N LEU A 42 -9.05 5.87 4.64
CA LEU A 42 -7.82 5.20 5.05
C LEU A 42 -8.07 4.17 6.16
N TRP A 43 -8.86 4.54 7.18
CA TRP A 43 -9.26 3.64 8.25
C TRP A 43 -9.96 2.39 7.74
N ARG A 44 -10.99 2.54 6.90
CA ARG A 44 -11.72 1.41 6.32
C ARG A 44 -10.82 0.53 5.47
N ARG A 45 -9.94 1.15 4.67
CA ARG A 45 -8.98 0.45 3.82
C ARG A 45 -7.98 -0.37 4.63
N LEU A 46 -7.45 0.19 5.72
CA LEU A 46 -6.55 -0.50 6.65
C LEU A 46 -7.22 -1.68 7.34
N VAL A 47 -8.50 -1.56 7.72
CA VAL A 47 -9.29 -2.66 8.30
C VAL A 47 -9.47 -3.78 7.27
N ALA A 48 -9.84 -3.43 6.04
CA ALA A 48 -10.05 -4.40 4.98
C ALA A 48 -8.76 -5.14 4.58
N LEU A 49 -7.62 -4.43 4.48
CA LEU A 49 -6.31 -5.06 4.26
C LEU A 49 -5.90 -5.99 5.40
N TRP A 50 -6.08 -5.57 6.66
CA TRP A 50 -5.85 -6.44 7.82
C TRP A 50 -6.69 -7.73 7.76
N GLY A 51 -7.94 -7.62 7.31
CA GLY A 51 -8.82 -8.76 7.11
C GLY A 51 -8.27 -9.82 6.15
N VAL A 52 -7.88 -9.37 4.95
CA VAL A 52 -7.39 -10.30 3.91
C VAL A 52 -5.98 -10.80 4.21
N VAL A 53 -5.09 -9.97 4.75
CA VAL A 53 -3.74 -10.38 5.19
C VAL A 53 -3.85 -11.39 6.32
N GLY A 54 -4.72 -11.13 7.30
CA GLY A 54 -5.01 -12.03 8.40
C GLY A 54 -5.56 -13.37 7.93
N ARG A 55 -6.49 -13.38 6.97
CA ARG A 55 -7.03 -14.60 6.36
C ARG A 55 -5.96 -15.40 5.61
N ALA A 56 -5.10 -14.71 4.85
CA ALA A 56 -4.03 -15.33 4.09
C ALA A 56 -2.96 -15.98 5.01
N THR A 57 -2.64 -15.31 6.11
CA THR A 57 -1.56 -15.72 7.03
C THR A 57 -2.04 -16.74 8.06
N LEU A 58 -3.18 -16.48 8.71
CA LEU A 58 -3.76 -17.33 9.75
C LEU A 58 -4.74 -18.34 9.13
N ARG A 59 -4.20 -19.28 8.35
CA ARG A 59 -4.95 -20.31 7.62
C ARG A 59 -6.02 -20.95 8.52
N ARG A 60 -7.22 -21.15 7.97
CA ARG A 60 -8.39 -21.76 8.66
C ARG A 60 -8.95 -20.94 9.83
N ASN A 61 -8.56 -19.68 9.99
CA ASN A 61 -9.21 -18.78 10.92
C ASN A 61 -10.51 -18.21 10.30
N ALA A 62 -11.64 -18.43 10.96
CA ALA A 62 -12.95 -17.91 10.55
C ALA A 62 -13.19 -16.47 11.01
N TYR A 63 -12.40 -15.97 11.98
CA TYR A 63 -12.58 -14.66 12.62
C TYR A 63 -12.74 -13.52 11.63
N PHE A 64 -11.90 -13.45 10.59
CA PHE A 64 -11.97 -12.38 9.61
C PHE A 64 -13.25 -12.46 8.77
N LYS A 65 -13.65 -13.67 8.33
CA LYS A 65 -14.93 -13.86 7.63
C LYS A 65 -16.11 -13.41 8.50
N ASP A 66 -16.11 -13.78 9.78
CA ASP A 66 -17.14 -13.39 10.74
C ASP A 66 -17.13 -11.86 10.99
N TYR A 67 -15.94 -11.26 11.14
CA TYR A 67 -15.76 -9.83 11.34
C TYR A 67 -16.39 -9.00 10.22
N PHE A 68 -16.18 -9.42 8.97
CA PHE A 68 -16.73 -8.76 7.78
C PHE A 68 -18.18 -9.16 7.45
N SER A 69 -18.77 -10.11 8.17
CA SER A 69 -20.18 -10.50 8.03
C SER A 69 -21.14 -9.61 8.84
N VAL A 70 -20.60 -8.71 9.68
CA VAL A 70 -21.37 -7.84 10.57
C VAL A 70 -21.51 -6.43 9.99
N GLY A 71 -22.74 -5.90 10.02
CA GLY A 71 -23.04 -4.51 9.66
C GLY A 71 -22.66 -4.17 8.21
N GLU A 72 -22.08 -3.01 8.00
CA GLU A 72 -21.68 -2.51 6.67
C GLU A 72 -20.24 -2.89 6.28
N ARG A 73 -19.51 -3.62 7.13
CA ARG A 73 -18.05 -3.83 6.97
C ARG A 73 -17.68 -4.54 5.67
N ARG A 74 -18.57 -5.40 5.16
CA ARG A 74 -18.38 -6.06 3.86
C ARG A 74 -18.20 -5.06 2.71
N SER A 75 -18.83 -3.88 2.79
CA SER A 75 -18.70 -2.82 1.78
C SER A 75 -17.33 -2.13 1.78
N TRP A 76 -16.47 -2.40 2.77
CA TRP A 76 -15.12 -1.86 2.85
C TRP A 76 -14.11 -2.70 2.07
N LEU A 77 -14.48 -3.93 1.71
CA LEU A 77 -13.67 -4.83 0.89
C LEU A 77 -13.86 -4.47 -0.59
N SER A 78 -12.79 -4.61 -1.36
CA SER A 78 -12.89 -4.64 -2.82
C SER A 78 -13.58 -5.92 -3.31
N ALA A 79 -13.87 -6.00 -4.61
CA ALA A 79 -14.54 -7.16 -5.18
C ALA A 79 -13.67 -8.42 -5.04
N ASP A 80 -12.37 -8.31 -5.34
CA ASP A 80 -11.42 -9.40 -5.24
C ASP A 80 -11.20 -9.81 -3.78
N GLU A 81 -11.08 -8.85 -2.86
CA GLU A 81 -10.93 -9.12 -1.43
C GLU A 81 -12.14 -9.83 -0.82
N ALA A 82 -13.35 -9.40 -1.22
CA ALA A 82 -14.58 -10.06 -0.80
C ALA A 82 -14.68 -11.48 -1.38
N ALA A 83 -14.30 -11.68 -2.65
CA ALA A 83 -14.26 -13.01 -3.25
C ALA A 83 -13.31 -13.93 -2.47
N PHE A 84 -12.10 -13.47 -2.19
CA PHE A 84 -11.09 -14.23 -1.45
C PHE A 84 -11.52 -14.53 0.00
N LEU A 85 -11.93 -13.51 0.75
CA LEU A 85 -12.21 -13.64 2.19
C LEU A 85 -13.36 -14.61 2.47
N PHE A 86 -14.37 -14.63 1.59
CA PHE A 86 -15.56 -15.45 1.73
C PHE A 86 -15.45 -16.80 1.02
N THR A 87 -14.37 -17.06 0.29
CA THR A 87 -14.09 -18.38 -0.30
C THR A 87 -13.70 -19.37 0.81
N ASP A 88 -14.37 -20.52 0.82
CA ASP A 88 -14.19 -21.53 1.87
C ASP A 88 -12.81 -22.19 1.79
N THR A 89 -12.31 -22.43 0.57
CA THR A 89 -11.01 -23.06 0.29
C THR A 89 -10.23 -22.24 -0.75
N PRO A 90 -9.61 -21.10 -0.35
CA PRO A 90 -8.76 -20.34 -1.27
C PRO A 90 -7.55 -21.19 -1.67
N ASP A 91 -7.10 -21.03 -2.91
CA ASP A 91 -5.92 -21.74 -3.38
C ASP A 91 -4.62 -21.09 -2.88
N GLU A 92 -3.49 -21.79 -3.04
CA GLU A 92 -2.19 -21.28 -2.57
C GLU A 92 -1.75 -20.00 -3.29
N ARG A 93 -2.18 -19.79 -4.54
CA ARG A 93 -1.85 -18.56 -5.28
C ARG A 93 -2.60 -17.37 -4.70
N GLU A 94 -3.87 -17.54 -4.35
CA GLU A 94 -4.67 -16.52 -3.67
C GLU A 94 -4.10 -16.20 -2.28
N LEU A 95 -3.73 -17.22 -1.50
CA LEU A 95 -3.09 -17.04 -0.19
C LEU A 95 -1.81 -16.21 -0.33
N VAL A 96 -0.95 -16.55 -1.30
CA VAL A 96 0.27 -15.78 -1.56
C VAL A 96 -0.08 -14.35 -1.99
N ARG A 97 -0.96 -14.17 -2.99
CA ARG A 97 -1.39 -12.86 -3.50
C ARG A 97 -1.87 -11.95 -2.37
N PHE A 98 -2.79 -12.42 -1.53
CA PHE A 98 -3.35 -11.60 -0.46
C PHE A 98 -2.43 -11.46 0.76
N SER A 99 -1.42 -12.33 0.92
CA SER A 99 -0.37 -12.12 1.92
C SER A 99 0.51 -10.90 1.59
N TRP A 100 0.76 -10.62 0.30
CA TRP A 100 1.51 -9.45 -0.15
C TRP A 100 0.80 -8.12 0.16
N ARG A 101 -0.52 -8.12 0.35
CA ARG A 101 -1.26 -6.93 0.80
C ARG A 101 -0.80 -6.40 2.17
N LEU A 102 0.03 -7.15 2.90
CA LEU A 102 0.73 -6.67 4.09
C LEU A 102 1.61 -5.45 3.76
N GLU A 103 2.26 -5.45 2.61
CA GLU A 103 3.13 -4.35 2.18
C GLU A 103 2.32 -3.08 1.89
N ALA A 104 1.18 -3.22 1.21
CA ALA A 104 0.23 -2.13 1.04
C ALA A 104 -0.32 -1.62 2.39
N MET A 105 -0.65 -2.52 3.31
CA MET A 105 -1.08 -2.18 4.67
C MET A 105 -0.02 -1.39 5.43
N PHE A 106 1.25 -1.81 5.34
CA PHE A 106 2.38 -1.13 5.97
C PHE A 106 2.55 0.30 5.43
N PHE A 107 2.52 0.47 4.11
CA PHE A 107 2.58 1.80 3.49
C PHE A 107 1.42 2.70 3.93
N LEU A 108 0.19 2.20 3.94
CA LEU A 108 -0.98 2.96 4.39
C LEU A 108 -0.97 3.25 5.89
N ALA A 109 -0.41 2.35 6.71
CA ALA A 109 -0.20 2.59 8.13
C ALA A 109 0.81 3.72 8.35
N TRP A 110 1.85 3.81 7.49
CA TRP A 110 2.70 4.98 7.41
C TRP A 110 1.92 6.21 6.91
N CYS A 111 1.08 6.17 5.88
CA CYS A 111 0.26 7.35 5.56
C CYS A 111 -0.59 7.84 6.77
N GLY A 112 -1.07 6.90 7.58
CA GLY A 112 -1.92 7.15 8.75
C GLY A 112 -1.20 7.48 10.06
N GLY A 113 0.12 7.67 10.06
CA GLY A 113 0.84 8.06 11.28
C GLY A 113 1.12 6.93 12.27
N LEU A 114 0.90 5.67 11.88
CA LEU A 114 1.02 4.50 12.78
C LEU A 114 2.39 3.81 12.69
N VAL A 115 3.11 4.06 11.61
CA VAL A 115 4.48 3.62 11.37
C VAL A 115 5.34 4.87 11.18
N ASP A 116 6.53 4.93 11.79
CA ASP A 116 7.36 6.14 11.81
C ASP A 116 8.08 6.40 10.48
N GLU A 117 8.64 5.35 9.87
CA GLU A 117 9.50 5.48 8.69
C GLU A 117 9.25 4.35 7.69
N LEU A 118 9.45 4.65 6.41
CA LEU A 118 9.48 3.66 5.34
C LEU A 118 10.94 3.38 4.99
N PRO A 119 11.45 2.16 5.24
CA PRO A 119 12.80 1.78 4.79
C PRO A 119 12.81 1.57 3.28
N LEU A 120 14.00 1.29 2.72
CA LEU A 120 14.04 0.67 1.40
C LEU A 120 13.31 -0.68 1.43
N PRO A 121 12.59 -1.06 0.36
CA PRO A 121 11.90 -2.35 0.26
C PRO A 121 12.87 -3.49 -0.02
N LEU A 122 13.75 -3.77 0.96
CA LEU A 122 14.76 -4.82 0.90
C LEU A 122 14.34 -6.08 1.67
N HIS A 123 13.51 -5.90 2.69
CA HIS A 123 13.09 -6.93 3.61
C HIS A 123 11.60 -6.78 3.88
N PRO A 124 10.84 -7.89 4.01
CA PRO A 124 9.43 -7.83 4.30
C PRO A 124 9.10 -6.94 5.49
N SER A 125 8.06 -6.14 5.34
CA SER A 125 7.61 -5.20 6.36
C SER A 125 7.02 -5.92 7.57
N SER A 126 7.07 -5.28 8.73
CA SER A 126 6.39 -5.75 9.94
C SER A 126 5.30 -4.78 10.36
N VAL A 127 4.10 -5.32 10.59
CA VAL A 127 2.95 -4.59 11.13
C VAL A 127 2.65 -4.96 12.58
N GLU A 128 3.53 -5.72 13.24
CA GLU A 128 3.29 -6.24 14.60
C GLU A 128 2.97 -5.14 15.62
N ALA A 129 3.65 -4.00 15.52
CA ALA A 129 3.44 -2.85 16.41
C ALA A 129 2.03 -2.23 16.29
N VAL A 130 1.39 -2.35 15.12
CA VAL A 130 0.07 -1.77 14.87
C VAL A 130 -1.08 -2.77 15.06
N LEU A 131 -0.80 -4.08 15.09
CA LEU A 131 -1.84 -5.12 15.28
C LEU A 131 -2.69 -4.94 16.55
N PRO A 132 -2.17 -4.48 17.71
CA PRO A 132 -2.99 -4.24 18.89
C PRO A 132 -4.08 -3.16 18.73
N LEU A 133 -4.02 -2.34 17.67
CA LEU A 133 -5.05 -1.34 17.35
C LEU A 133 -6.27 -1.95 16.66
N TYR A 134 -6.13 -3.17 16.14
CA TYR A 134 -7.20 -3.87 15.43
C TYR A 134 -8.10 -4.63 16.41
N PRO A 135 -9.39 -4.81 16.05
CA PRO A 135 -10.37 -5.40 16.95
C PRO A 135 -10.05 -6.87 17.23
N HIS A 136 -10.19 -7.26 18.50
CA HIS A 136 -10.04 -8.63 18.98
C HIS A 136 -11.39 -9.33 19.25
N ASP A 137 -12.49 -8.57 19.27
CA ASP A 137 -13.80 -8.98 19.79
C ASP A 137 -14.95 -8.83 18.79
N LEU A 138 -14.69 -8.94 17.48
CA LEU A 138 -15.68 -8.65 16.41
C LEU A 138 -16.32 -7.23 16.49
N GLY A 139 -15.83 -6.37 17.39
CA GLY A 139 -16.25 -4.99 17.57
C GLY A 139 -15.81 -4.07 16.44
N GLU A 140 -16.07 -2.77 16.56
CA GLU A 140 -15.53 -1.80 15.60
C GLU A 140 -14.03 -1.56 15.85
N ALA A 141 -13.29 -1.23 14.79
CA ALA A 141 -11.88 -0.85 14.87
C ALA A 141 -11.68 0.58 15.42
N THR A 142 -12.29 0.90 16.57
CA THR A 142 -12.30 2.25 17.15
C THR A 142 -10.92 2.69 17.61
N MET A 143 -10.11 1.77 18.17
CA MET A 143 -8.74 2.09 18.60
C MET A 143 -7.86 2.52 17.43
N LEU A 144 -7.89 1.75 16.33
CA LEU A 144 -7.24 2.15 15.08
C LEU A 144 -7.70 3.53 14.61
N ARG A 145 -9.02 3.77 14.58
CA ARG A 145 -9.58 5.06 14.14
C ARG A 145 -9.07 6.24 14.98
N GLN A 146 -8.96 6.06 16.29
CA GLN A 146 -8.49 7.11 17.21
C GLN A 146 -6.98 7.35 17.12
N ALA A 147 -6.21 6.33 16.72
CA ALA A 147 -4.76 6.41 16.58
C ALA A 147 -4.32 7.09 15.27
N LEU A 148 -5.14 7.03 14.21
CA LEU A 148 -4.79 7.60 12.91
C LEU A 148 -4.54 9.11 12.97
N ARG A 149 -3.41 9.53 12.41
CA ARG A 149 -3.06 10.93 12.16
C ARG A 149 -2.46 11.00 10.76
N LEU A 150 -3.23 11.51 9.81
CA LEU A 150 -2.77 11.55 8.42
C LEU A 150 -1.49 12.39 8.32
N ARG A 151 -0.46 11.82 7.67
CA ARG A 151 0.76 12.54 7.31
C ARG A 151 0.47 13.67 6.33
N SER A 152 1.40 14.62 6.23
CA SER A 152 1.20 15.73 5.32
C SER A 152 1.14 15.26 3.86
N LYS A 153 0.39 16.00 3.04
CA LYS A 153 0.30 15.73 1.60
C LYS A 153 1.67 15.77 0.93
N ALA A 154 2.53 16.71 1.34
CA ALA A 154 3.90 16.78 0.88
C ALA A 154 4.66 15.47 1.13
N GLU A 155 4.66 14.95 2.36
CA GLU A 155 5.37 13.70 2.68
C GLU A 155 4.86 12.51 1.87
N ILE A 156 3.53 12.37 1.73
CA ILE A 156 2.93 11.27 0.97
C ILE A 156 3.33 11.38 -0.49
N LEU A 157 3.24 12.56 -1.10
CA LEU A 157 3.62 12.76 -2.50
C LEU A 157 5.10 12.53 -2.75
N ASP A 158 5.96 12.87 -1.79
CA ASP A 158 7.40 12.64 -1.90
C ASP A 158 7.71 11.15 -1.95
N TRP A 159 7.00 10.33 -1.18
CA TRP A 159 7.08 8.87 -1.28
C TRP A 159 6.41 8.31 -2.54
N SER A 160 5.29 8.88 -3.00
CA SER A 160 4.67 8.50 -4.28
C SER A 160 5.64 8.69 -5.45
N ASP A 161 6.35 9.82 -5.50
CA ASP A 161 7.31 10.14 -6.56
C ASP A 161 8.54 9.21 -6.54
N ARG A 162 9.01 8.84 -5.33
CA ARG A 162 10.07 7.82 -5.14
C ARG A 162 9.61 6.45 -5.61
N LEU A 163 8.41 6.02 -5.21
CA LEU A 163 7.84 4.72 -5.59
C LEU A 163 7.60 4.62 -7.09
N TYR A 164 7.08 5.67 -7.72
CA TYR A 164 6.88 5.73 -9.17
C TYR A 164 8.19 5.47 -9.94
N ARG A 165 9.27 6.17 -9.56
CA ARG A 165 10.60 5.99 -10.18
C ARG A 165 11.26 4.66 -9.83
N LEU A 166 11.11 4.22 -8.58
CA LEU A 166 11.64 2.94 -8.12
C LEU A 166 10.98 1.77 -8.86
N HIS A 167 9.66 1.84 -9.00
CA HIS A 167 8.88 0.83 -9.69
C HIS A 167 9.20 0.82 -11.18
N TRP A 168 9.41 1.98 -11.82
CA TRP A 168 9.97 2.02 -13.18
C TRP A 168 11.29 1.25 -13.28
N ALA A 169 12.26 1.51 -12.39
CA ALA A 169 13.57 0.86 -12.45
C ALA A 169 13.48 -0.66 -12.26
N VAL A 170 12.57 -1.12 -11.41
CA VAL A 170 12.25 -2.55 -11.24
C VAL A 170 11.64 -3.14 -12.51
N ARG A 171 10.67 -2.45 -13.13
CA ARG A 171 9.98 -2.90 -14.35
C ARG A 171 10.91 -2.92 -15.56
N ASP A 172 11.74 -1.90 -15.73
CA ASP A 172 12.75 -1.83 -16.78
C ASP A 172 13.73 -3.00 -16.68
N ALA A 173 14.23 -3.30 -15.47
CA ALA A 173 15.09 -4.47 -15.27
C ALA A 173 14.39 -5.78 -15.67
N GLN A 174 13.15 -5.99 -15.23
CA GLN A 174 12.36 -7.19 -15.57
C GLN A 174 12.11 -7.32 -17.07
N LEU A 175 11.71 -6.25 -17.74
CA LEU A 175 11.41 -6.23 -19.19
C LEU A 175 12.65 -6.49 -20.04
N ASN A 176 13.82 -6.04 -19.58
CA ASN A 176 15.09 -6.26 -20.26
C ASN A 176 15.83 -7.53 -19.79
N GLY A 177 15.22 -8.35 -18.92
CA GLY A 177 15.83 -9.60 -18.43
C GLY A 177 17.02 -9.41 -17.49
N HIS A 178 17.14 -8.24 -16.86
CA HIS A 178 18.14 -7.92 -15.86
C HIS A 178 17.62 -8.23 -14.45
N ALA A 179 18.55 -8.36 -13.49
CA ALA A 179 18.19 -8.40 -12.08
C ALA A 179 17.61 -7.03 -11.65
N PRO A 180 16.60 -6.98 -10.77
CA PRO A 180 16.16 -5.74 -10.13
C PRO A 180 17.33 -5.02 -9.42
N PRO A 181 17.17 -3.73 -9.10
CA PRO A 181 18.16 -3.01 -8.31
C PRO A 181 18.56 -3.80 -7.05
N PRO A 182 19.86 -3.82 -6.67
CA PRO A 182 20.35 -4.76 -5.67
C PRO A 182 19.56 -4.76 -4.36
N GLY A 183 19.03 -5.93 -4.00
CA GLY A 183 18.28 -6.15 -2.76
C GLY A 183 16.83 -5.67 -2.78
N ILE A 184 16.39 -4.95 -3.81
CA ILE A 184 15.00 -4.45 -3.90
C ILE A 184 14.06 -5.57 -4.30
N ASP A 185 13.01 -5.77 -3.51
CA ASP A 185 11.95 -6.73 -3.81
C ASP A 185 10.88 -6.10 -4.73
N PRO A 186 10.67 -6.65 -5.95
CA PRO A 186 9.66 -6.12 -6.87
C PRO A 186 8.22 -6.18 -6.36
N GLY A 187 7.88 -7.19 -5.56
CA GLY A 187 6.54 -7.38 -5.01
C GLY A 187 6.21 -6.31 -3.96
N MET A 188 7.17 -6.00 -3.09
CA MET A 188 7.04 -4.90 -2.13
C MET A 188 6.83 -3.56 -2.84
N VAL A 189 7.66 -3.26 -3.84
CA VAL A 189 7.58 -2.00 -4.61
C VAL A 189 6.22 -1.86 -5.31
N LEU A 190 5.71 -2.95 -5.89
CA LEU A 190 4.39 -2.99 -6.52
C LEU A 190 3.29 -2.65 -5.52
N GLU A 191 3.26 -3.31 -4.36
CA GLU A 191 2.22 -3.12 -3.35
C GLU A 191 2.27 -1.72 -2.71
N TRP A 192 3.47 -1.18 -2.48
CA TRP A 192 3.63 0.20 -2.00
C TRP A 192 3.20 1.21 -3.06
N HIS A 193 3.57 1.03 -4.34
CA HIS A 193 3.15 1.92 -5.43
C HIS A 193 1.62 1.92 -5.60
N HIS A 194 1.01 0.73 -5.56
CA HIS A 194 -0.45 0.60 -5.61
C HIS A 194 -1.15 1.33 -4.46
N ALA A 195 -0.64 1.15 -3.23
CA ALA A 195 -1.16 1.84 -2.05
C ALA A 195 -0.99 3.37 -2.14
N ALA A 196 0.15 3.84 -2.65
CA ALA A 196 0.41 5.25 -2.88
C ALA A 196 -0.58 5.85 -3.88
N ASN A 197 -0.78 5.21 -5.03
CA ASN A 197 -1.71 5.66 -6.06
C ASN A 197 -3.17 5.69 -5.56
N TRP A 198 -3.57 4.69 -4.77
CA TRP A 198 -4.89 4.70 -4.13
C TRP A 198 -5.04 5.89 -3.17
N MET A 199 -4.02 6.14 -2.34
CA MET A 199 -4.02 7.21 -1.34
C MET A 199 -4.08 8.60 -1.99
N THR A 200 -3.41 8.78 -3.13
CA THR A 200 -3.35 10.04 -3.88
C THR A 200 -4.44 10.18 -4.94
N ARG A 201 -5.39 9.23 -5.03
CA ARG A 201 -6.46 9.23 -6.03
C ARG A 201 -5.93 9.34 -7.47
N TYR A 202 -4.89 8.58 -7.78
CA TYR A 202 -4.32 8.49 -9.12
C TYR A 202 -5.43 8.23 -10.16
N GLU A 203 -5.44 9.01 -11.24
CA GLU A 203 -6.47 8.99 -12.29
C GLU A 203 -7.93 9.12 -11.81
N GLN A 204 -8.13 9.64 -10.59
CA GLN A 204 -9.44 9.70 -9.92
C GLN A 204 -10.09 8.32 -9.74
N GLU A 205 -9.29 7.25 -9.72
CA GLU A 205 -9.78 5.89 -9.50
C GLU A 205 -10.13 5.70 -8.02
N ASP A 206 -11.38 5.30 -7.77
CA ASP A 206 -11.92 5.11 -6.44
C ASP A 206 -11.84 3.64 -5.98
N ASP A 207 -11.88 2.68 -6.91
CA ASP A 207 -11.84 1.24 -6.68
C ASP A 207 -10.42 0.73 -6.43
N TRP A 208 -10.22 0.08 -5.29
CA TRP A 208 -8.95 -0.52 -4.89
C TRP A 208 -8.44 -1.54 -5.92
N ASP A 209 -9.31 -2.32 -6.58
CA ASP A 209 -8.85 -3.35 -7.53
C ASP A 209 -8.47 -2.78 -8.90
N ALA A 210 -8.88 -1.54 -9.20
CA ALA A 210 -8.67 -0.88 -10.48
C ALA A 210 -7.52 0.14 -10.48
N VAL A 211 -6.93 0.45 -9.31
CA VAL A 211 -5.81 1.39 -9.21
C VAL A 211 -4.61 0.88 -10.02
N GLY A 212 -4.27 1.66 -11.05
CA GLY A 212 -3.10 1.41 -11.89
C GLY A 212 -1.78 1.65 -11.17
N THR A 213 -0.72 1.03 -11.69
CA THR A 213 0.67 1.26 -11.26
C THR A 213 1.57 1.49 -12.47
N ASP A 214 1.04 2.17 -13.49
CA ASP A 214 1.74 2.43 -14.74
C ASP A 214 3.03 3.22 -14.49
N THR A 215 4.12 2.75 -15.12
CA THR A 215 5.48 3.32 -15.03
C THR A 215 6.19 3.20 -16.35
#